data_AF-A0A2D6Q485-F1
#
_entry.id   AF-A0A2D6Q485-F1
#
_cell.length_a   1.000
_cell.length_b   1.000
_cell.length_c   1.000
_cell.angle_alpha   90.00
_cell.angle_beta   90.00
_cell.angle_gamma   90.00
#
_symmetry.space_group_name_H-M   'P 1'
#
loop_
_entity.id
_entity.type
_entity.pdbx_description
1 polymer ?
#
loop_
_entity_poly.entity_id
_entity_poly.type
_entity_poly.pdbx_seq_one_letter_code
_entity_poly.pdbx_strand_id
1 'polypeptide(L)'
;MSIAPNITLEDIDKVIARSEGHRRQREEAFLTSIRQQFIQKGSLSYGQEQWFQSIAETYSDEAMNEEEQWRLAWDDERRTTAVRIAHYYQANPPYFSNYVDMIFLDPSRFILTKKQWNKFCENKYAKRIRGIYDVPEKFKQGDLVQIRVNNRLDIANYNAPSRAFYKKNADKAAFVLKVNALPITRAAKGARVHQFLVAGPTKPIMAHESDLKKARRKKNV
;
A
#
# COMPACT_ATOMS: atom_id res chain seq x y z
N MET A 1 -8.32 27.02 31.69
CA MET A 1 -8.24 27.92 30.51
C MET A 1 -6.78 27.97 30.10
N SER A 2 -6.41 27.29 29.02
CA SER A 2 -5.04 27.35 28.50
C SER A 2 -4.88 28.68 27.77
N ILE A 3 -4.01 29.55 28.27
CA ILE A 3 -3.63 30.80 27.59
C ILE A 3 -2.88 30.37 26.33
N ALA A 4 -3.46 30.56 25.16
CA ALA A 4 -2.74 30.31 23.90
C ALA A 4 -1.46 31.15 23.89
N PRO A 5 -0.31 30.60 23.48
CA PRO A 5 0.91 31.38 23.40
C PRO A 5 0.69 32.57 22.46
N ASN A 6 1.08 33.78 22.90
CA ASN A 6 1.04 34.98 22.06
C ASN A 6 1.93 34.75 20.83
N ILE A 7 1.33 34.43 19.69
CA ILE A 7 2.04 34.31 18.41
C ILE A 7 2.62 35.68 18.06
N THR A 8 3.92 35.74 17.80
CA THR A 8 4.62 36.96 17.39
C THR A 8 4.86 36.96 15.88
N LEU A 9 5.17 38.15 15.34
CA LEU A 9 5.60 38.26 13.93
C LEU A 9 6.88 37.44 13.66
N GLU A 10 7.77 37.35 14.64
CA GLU A 10 8.99 36.55 14.55
C GLU A 10 8.68 35.05 14.41
N ASP A 11 7.67 34.54 15.13
CA ASP A 11 7.25 33.15 15.01
C ASP A 11 6.71 32.83 13.60
N ILE A 12 5.95 33.77 13.01
CA ILE A 12 5.43 33.65 11.65
C ILE A 12 6.60 33.61 10.65
N ASP A 13 7.56 34.52 10.79
CA ASP A 13 8.72 34.60 9.89
C ASP A 13 9.62 33.36 10.01
N LYS A 14 9.81 32.82 11.22
CA LYS A 14 10.52 31.54 11.43
C LYS A 14 9.84 30.37 10.72
N VAL A 15 8.51 30.26 10.80
CA VAL A 15 7.78 29.19 10.11
C VAL A 15 7.83 29.37 8.58
N ILE A 16 7.77 30.60 8.08
CA ILE A 16 7.91 30.88 6.64
C ILE A 16 9.29 30.45 6.14
N ALA A 17 10.35 30.81 6.86
CA ALA A 17 11.72 30.45 6.50
C ALA A 17 11.94 28.93 6.55
N ARG A 18 11.50 28.25 7.62
CA ARG A 18 11.66 26.79 7.75
C ARG A 18 10.86 25.98 6.74
N SER A 19 9.69 26.47 6.35
CA SER A 19 8.81 25.77 5.39
C SER A 19 9.14 26.07 3.92
N GLU A 20 10.16 26.88 3.66
CA GLU A 20 10.58 27.24 2.30
C GLU A 20 10.97 26.02 1.47
N GLY A 21 10.42 25.92 0.25
CA GLY A 21 10.59 24.77 -0.63
C GLY A 21 9.78 23.51 -0.28
N HIS A 22 9.17 23.44 0.91
CA HIS A 22 8.41 22.26 1.39
C HIS A 22 6.90 22.52 1.55
N ARG A 23 6.48 23.78 1.63
CA ARG A 23 5.07 24.20 1.80
C ARG A 23 4.22 24.00 0.55
N ARG A 24 2.94 23.66 0.76
CA ARG A 24 1.95 23.61 -0.32
C ARG A 24 1.52 25.02 -0.70
N GLN A 25 1.04 25.20 -1.93
CA GLN A 25 0.56 26.50 -2.42
C GLN A 25 -0.49 27.17 -1.50
N ARG A 26 -1.41 26.38 -0.93
CA ARG A 26 -2.41 26.90 0.03
C ARG A 26 -1.77 27.39 1.33
N GLU A 27 -0.74 26.70 1.82
CA GLU A 27 -0.03 27.07 3.05
C GLU A 27 0.80 28.34 2.80
N GLU A 28 1.45 28.45 1.63
CA GLU A 28 2.17 29.66 1.22
C GLU A 28 1.25 30.89 1.13
N ALA A 29 0.11 30.76 0.44
CA ALA A 29 -0.88 31.84 0.34
C ALA A 29 -1.40 32.25 1.72
N PHE A 30 -1.63 31.27 2.61
CA PHE A 30 -2.09 31.53 3.97
C PHE A 30 -1.03 32.24 4.82
N LEU A 31 0.21 31.73 4.85
CA LEU A 31 1.31 32.31 5.62
C LEU A 31 1.59 33.76 5.20
N THR A 32 1.56 34.02 3.89
CA THR A 32 1.69 35.38 3.34
C THR A 32 0.55 36.28 3.82
N SER A 33 -0.68 35.80 3.79
CA SER A 33 -1.86 36.54 4.23
C SER A 33 -1.84 36.86 5.72
N ILE A 34 -1.50 35.90 6.58
CA ILE A 34 -1.49 36.13 8.05
C ILE A 34 -0.33 37.03 8.45
N ARG A 35 0.83 36.94 7.79
CA ARG A 35 1.96 37.83 8.03
C ARG A 35 1.58 39.29 7.76
N GLN A 36 0.98 39.55 6.60
CA GLN A 36 0.53 40.90 6.24
C GLN A 36 -0.55 41.42 7.19
N GLN A 37 -1.49 40.56 7.58
CA GLN A 37 -2.51 40.92 8.57
C GLN A 37 -1.87 41.28 9.93
N PHE A 38 -0.89 40.50 10.38
CA PHE A 38 -0.21 40.74 11.65
C PHE A 38 0.54 42.08 11.63
N ILE A 39 1.20 42.42 10.52
CA ILE A 39 1.85 43.72 10.33
C ILE A 39 0.84 44.88 10.42
N GLN A 40 -0.36 44.72 9.87
CA GLN A 40 -1.37 45.77 9.84
C GLN A 40 -2.17 45.92 11.15
N LYS A 41 -2.49 44.81 11.81
CA LYS A 41 -3.46 44.76 12.93
C LYS A 41 -2.85 44.29 14.25
N GLY A 42 -1.61 43.81 14.25
CA GLY A 42 -0.92 43.27 15.43
C GLY A 42 -1.54 42.00 16.02
N SER A 43 -2.49 41.36 15.33
CA SER A 43 -3.25 40.21 15.86
C SER A 43 -3.83 39.31 14.76
N LEU A 44 -4.02 38.04 15.11
CA LEU A 44 -4.72 37.04 14.31
C LEU A 44 -6.07 36.72 14.94
N SER A 45 -7.00 36.22 14.12
CA SER A 45 -8.21 35.60 14.66
C SER A 45 -7.90 34.21 15.20
N TYR A 46 -8.67 33.74 16.18
CA TYR A 46 -8.49 32.42 16.79
C TYR A 46 -8.37 31.27 15.76
N GLY A 47 -9.19 31.28 14.71
CA GLY A 47 -9.11 30.26 13.65
C GLY A 47 -7.81 30.31 12.84
N GLN A 48 -7.25 31.51 12.64
CA GLN A 48 -5.94 31.68 12.00
C GLN A 48 -4.81 31.22 12.91
N GLU A 49 -4.88 31.50 14.21
CA GLU A 49 -3.91 31.01 15.20
C GLU A 49 -3.88 29.48 15.23
N GLN A 50 -5.05 28.83 15.30
CA GLN A 50 -5.15 27.36 15.30
C GLN A 50 -4.57 26.75 14.01
N TRP A 51 -4.87 27.34 12.86
CA TRP A 51 -4.33 26.81 11.61
C TRP A 51 -2.83 27.09 11.46
N PHE A 52 -2.35 28.26 11.90
CA PHE A 52 -0.93 28.56 11.97
C PHE A 52 -0.19 27.58 12.87
N GLN A 53 -0.70 27.30 14.07
CA GLN A 53 -0.12 26.30 14.98
C GLN A 53 -0.01 24.93 14.31
N SER A 54 -1.05 24.48 13.61
CA SER A 54 -0.99 23.20 12.87
C SER A 54 0.10 23.19 11.77
N ILE A 55 0.33 24.32 11.10
CA ILE A 55 1.42 24.47 10.12
C ILE A 55 2.77 24.51 10.83
N ALA A 56 2.89 25.27 11.91
CA ALA A 56 4.11 25.39 12.71
C ALA A 56 4.55 24.04 13.30
N GLU A 57 3.62 23.21 13.75
CA GLU A 57 3.86 21.84 14.19
C GLU A 57 4.33 20.94 13.03
N THR A 58 3.76 21.13 11.83
CA THR A 58 4.14 20.35 10.64
C THR A 58 5.57 20.65 10.20
N TYR A 59 6.02 21.90 10.39
CA TYR A 59 7.36 22.38 10.03
C TYR A 59 8.22 22.68 11.26
N SER A 60 7.98 21.99 12.37
CA SER A 60 8.87 22.09 13.54
C SER A 60 10.23 21.47 13.22
N ASP A 61 11.28 21.87 13.95
CA ASP A 61 12.63 21.35 13.70
C ASP A 61 12.67 19.83 13.94
N GLU A 62 11.94 19.38 14.96
CA GLU A 62 11.74 17.96 15.25
C GLU A 62 11.00 17.24 14.11
N ALA A 63 9.92 17.82 13.59
CA ALA A 63 9.13 17.22 12.52
C ALA A 63 9.92 17.12 11.20
N MET A 64 10.67 18.18 10.85
CA MET A 64 11.54 18.20 9.68
C MET A 64 12.69 17.21 9.81
N ASN A 65 13.33 17.14 10.98
CA ASN A 65 14.37 16.16 11.24
C ASN A 65 13.80 14.73 11.20
N GLU A 66 12.62 14.47 11.77
CA GLU A 66 11.97 13.17 11.67
C GLU A 66 11.65 12.77 10.22
N GLU A 67 11.20 13.71 9.38
CA GLU A 67 10.94 13.46 7.98
C GLU A 67 12.23 13.15 7.21
N GLU A 68 13.31 13.88 7.50
CA GLU A 68 14.61 13.64 6.88
C GLU A 68 15.19 12.27 7.30
N GLN A 69 15.18 11.96 8.60
CA GLN A 69 15.59 10.65 9.09
C GLN A 69 14.75 9.53 8.46
N TRP A 70 13.45 9.76 8.25
CA TRP A 70 12.59 8.82 7.56
C TRP A 70 12.98 8.61 6.10
N ARG A 71 13.33 9.68 5.38
CA ARG A 71 13.82 9.61 3.99
C ARG A 71 15.15 8.87 3.90
N LEU A 72 16.09 9.15 4.81
CA LEU A 72 17.39 8.47 4.87
C LEU A 72 17.26 6.98 5.22
N ALA A 73 16.31 6.63 6.08
CA ALA A 73 16.00 5.25 6.43
C ALA A 73 15.15 4.51 5.38
N TRP A 74 14.81 5.13 4.25
CA TRP A 74 13.99 4.53 3.22
C TRP A 74 14.78 3.55 2.36
N ASP A 75 14.51 2.26 2.55
CA ASP A 75 15.24 1.15 1.93
C ASP A 75 14.43 0.42 0.84
N ASP A 76 15.10 -0.51 0.17
CA ASP A 76 14.52 -1.36 -0.87
C ASP A 76 13.39 -2.24 -0.34
N GLU A 77 13.42 -2.61 0.95
CA GLU A 77 12.37 -3.39 1.60
C GLU A 77 11.07 -2.59 1.72
N ARG A 78 11.14 -1.34 2.21
CA ARG A 78 9.98 -0.45 2.27
C ARG A 78 9.43 -0.17 0.88
N ARG A 79 10.29 0.06 -0.10
CA ARG A 79 9.88 0.24 -1.50
C ARG A 79 9.14 -0.98 -2.04
N THR A 80 9.72 -2.16 -1.88
CA THR A 80 9.12 -3.43 -2.31
C THR A 80 7.77 -3.66 -1.64
N THR A 81 7.69 -3.35 -0.35
CA THR A 81 6.45 -3.44 0.43
C THR A 81 5.39 -2.47 -0.10
N ALA A 82 5.74 -1.20 -0.34
CA ALA A 82 4.82 -0.21 -0.87
C ALA A 82 4.24 -0.63 -2.23
N VAL A 83 5.07 -1.14 -3.14
CA VAL A 83 4.63 -1.65 -4.46
C VAL A 83 3.69 -2.85 -4.32
N ARG A 84 4.01 -3.82 -3.44
CA ARG A 84 3.13 -4.97 -3.17
C ARG A 84 1.77 -4.54 -2.64
N ILE A 85 1.74 -3.57 -1.74
CA ILE A 85 0.50 -3.00 -1.20
C ILE A 85 -0.25 -2.19 -2.25
N ALA A 86 0.45 -1.47 -3.14
CA ALA A 86 -0.17 -0.73 -4.24
C ALA A 86 -0.93 -1.66 -5.20
N HIS A 87 -0.36 -2.82 -5.56
CA HIS A 87 -1.08 -3.82 -6.37
C HIS A 87 -2.36 -4.33 -5.69
N TYR A 88 -2.34 -4.50 -4.37
CA TYR A 88 -3.55 -4.87 -3.62
C TYR A 88 -4.64 -3.78 -3.74
N TYR A 89 -4.29 -2.51 -3.53
CA TYR A 89 -5.27 -1.42 -3.62
C TYR A 89 -5.72 -1.12 -5.04
N GLN A 90 -4.86 -1.29 -6.04
CA GLN A 90 -5.22 -1.19 -7.46
C GLN A 90 -6.32 -2.20 -7.83
N ALA A 91 -6.24 -3.43 -7.31
CA ALA A 91 -7.24 -4.46 -7.54
C ALA A 91 -8.52 -4.25 -6.71
N ASN A 92 -8.50 -3.38 -5.70
CA ASN A 92 -9.62 -3.12 -4.78
C ASN A 92 -9.90 -1.61 -4.65
N PRO A 93 -10.30 -0.93 -5.75
CA PRO A 93 -10.66 0.49 -5.72
C PRO A 93 -11.85 0.75 -4.77
N PRO A 94 -12.05 2.00 -4.27
CA PRO A 94 -11.36 3.25 -4.64
C PRO A 94 -10.26 3.67 -3.64
N TYR A 95 -9.82 2.78 -2.76
CA TYR A 95 -8.99 3.16 -1.62
C TYR A 95 -7.57 3.52 -2.06
N PHE A 96 -7.10 4.68 -1.57
CA PHE A 96 -5.72 5.14 -1.75
C PHE A 96 -5.26 5.27 -3.21
N SER A 97 -6.18 5.49 -4.15
CA SER A 97 -5.86 5.62 -5.59
C SER A 97 -4.71 6.60 -5.86
N ASN A 98 -4.73 7.78 -5.22
CA ASN A 98 -3.65 8.75 -5.37
C ASN A 98 -2.26 8.19 -5.01
N TYR A 99 -2.16 7.36 -3.96
CA TYR A 99 -0.88 6.76 -3.58
C TYR A 99 -0.47 5.65 -4.54
N VAL A 100 -1.45 4.85 -4.99
CA VAL A 100 -1.22 3.80 -5.99
C VAL A 100 -0.66 4.41 -7.27
N ASP A 101 -1.26 5.49 -7.76
CA ASP A 101 -0.84 6.18 -8.98
C ASP A 101 0.58 6.76 -8.82
N MET A 102 0.87 7.42 -7.70
CA MET A 102 2.21 7.96 -7.43
C MET A 102 3.28 6.86 -7.34
N ILE A 103 2.98 5.76 -6.64
CA ILE A 103 3.91 4.63 -6.49
C ILE A 103 4.17 3.97 -7.85
N PHE A 104 3.17 3.82 -8.71
CA PHE A 104 3.39 3.22 -10.03
C PHE A 104 3.99 4.17 -11.06
N LEU A 105 3.83 5.48 -10.88
CA LEU A 105 4.47 6.48 -11.72
C LEU A 105 6.00 6.49 -11.52
N ASP A 106 6.47 6.41 -10.28
CA ASP A 106 7.90 6.26 -9.97
C ASP A 106 8.16 5.25 -8.85
N PRO A 107 8.10 3.94 -9.15
CA PRO A 107 8.29 2.90 -8.15
C PRO A 107 9.66 2.94 -7.48
N SER A 108 10.66 3.53 -8.15
CA SER A 108 12.05 3.52 -7.73
C SER A 108 12.42 4.67 -6.81
N ARG A 109 11.82 5.86 -7.00
CA ARG A 109 12.20 7.07 -6.25
C ARG A 109 11.10 7.60 -5.35
N PHE A 110 9.85 7.19 -5.55
CA PHE A 110 8.76 7.70 -4.72
C PHE A 110 8.89 7.22 -3.26
N ILE A 111 8.97 8.18 -2.33
CA ILE A 111 9.07 7.94 -0.89
C ILE A 111 7.77 8.42 -0.24
N LEU A 112 7.08 7.51 0.44
CA LEU A 112 5.92 7.87 1.27
C LEU A 112 6.41 8.61 2.51
N THR A 113 5.69 9.65 2.95
CA THR A 113 5.95 10.21 4.28
C THR A 113 5.59 9.19 5.36
N LYS A 114 6.19 9.30 6.55
CA LYS A 114 5.90 8.41 7.70
C LYS A 114 4.39 8.30 7.99
N LYS A 115 3.67 9.43 7.90
CA LYS A 115 2.21 9.47 8.06
C LYS A 115 1.47 8.72 6.95
N GLN A 116 1.90 8.86 5.69
CA GLN A 116 1.32 8.13 4.56
C GLN A 116 1.63 6.63 4.67
N TRP A 117 2.86 6.26 5.00
CA TRP A 117 3.26 4.88 5.25
C TRP A 117 2.36 4.19 6.28
N ASN A 118 2.15 4.83 7.44
CA ASN A 118 1.31 4.26 8.49
C ASN A 118 -0.13 4.02 8.02
N LYS A 119 -0.68 4.93 7.21
CA LYS A 119 -2.04 4.76 6.67
C LYS A 119 -2.10 3.69 5.57
N PHE A 120 -1.11 3.67 4.69
CA PHE A 120 -1.10 2.87 3.47
C PHE A 120 -0.57 1.44 3.71
N CYS A 121 0.55 1.30 4.41
CA CYS A 121 1.27 0.03 4.62
C CYS A 121 1.04 -0.63 6.00
N GLU A 122 0.58 0.12 7.01
CA GLU A 122 0.43 -0.39 8.39
C GLU A 122 -1.03 -0.62 8.84
N ASN A 123 -2.01 -0.40 7.96
CA ASN A 123 -3.39 -0.71 8.27
C ASN A 123 -3.66 -2.22 8.32
N LYS A 124 -4.82 -2.62 8.87
CA LYS A 124 -5.20 -4.02 9.07
C LYS A 124 -5.18 -4.88 7.80
N TYR A 125 -5.41 -4.29 6.62
CA TYR A 125 -5.39 -5.02 5.34
C TYR A 125 -3.97 -5.15 4.83
N ALA A 126 -3.19 -4.07 4.84
CA ALA A 126 -1.80 -4.08 4.41
C ALA A 126 -0.94 -5.04 5.26
N LYS A 127 -1.13 -5.06 6.58
CA LYS A 127 -0.49 -6.03 7.47
C LYS A 127 -0.82 -7.49 7.11
N ARG A 128 -2.05 -7.77 6.70
CA ARG A 128 -2.42 -9.12 6.23
C ARG A 128 -1.71 -9.47 4.92
N ILE A 129 -1.62 -8.54 3.98
CA ILE A 129 -0.92 -8.76 2.70
C ILE A 129 0.58 -9.02 2.95
N ARG A 130 1.23 -8.21 3.77
CA ARG A 130 2.63 -8.40 4.19
C ARG A 130 2.84 -9.77 4.82
N GLY A 131 2.02 -10.13 5.80
CA GLY A 131 2.09 -11.45 6.44
C GLY A 131 1.90 -12.62 5.46
N ILE A 132 1.22 -12.42 4.32
CA ILE A 132 1.16 -13.45 3.27
C ILE A 132 2.47 -13.48 2.46
N TYR A 133 3.16 -12.36 2.23
CA TYR A 133 4.48 -12.39 1.59
C TYR A 133 5.58 -12.97 2.50
N ASP A 134 5.47 -12.80 3.81
CA ASP A 134 6.48 -13.25 4.78
C ASP A 134 6.47 -14.77 5.01
N VAL A 135 5.32 -15.42 4.81
CA VAL A 135 5.22 -16.87 4.89
C VAL A 135 5.97 -17.50 3.70
N PRO A 136 6.61 -18.67 3.83
CA PRO A 136 7.18 -19.36 2.68
C PRO A 136 6.11 -19.83 1.68
N GLU A 137 6.51 -19.99 0.41
CA GLU A 137 5.68 -20.59 -0.65
C GLU A 137 5.24 -22.01 -0.27
N LYS A 138 3.94 -22.31 -0.43
CA LYS A 138 3.42 -23.63 -0.08
C LYS A 138 3.83 -24.72 -1.09
N PHE A 139 4.05 -24.31 -2.32
CA PHE A 139 4.37 -25.16 -3.45
C PHE A 139 5.61 -24.63 -4.17
N LYS A 140 6.34 -25.52 -4.83
CA LYS A 140 7.49 -25.18 -5.67
C LYS A 140 7.15 -25.41 -7.14
N GLN A 141 7.91 -24.78 -8.03
CA GLN A 141 7.82 -25.09 -9.46
C GLN A 141 8.08 -26.58 -9.70
N GLY A 142 7.25 -27.19 -10.54
CA GLY A 142 7.27 -28.63 -10.83
C GLY A 142 6.46 -29.51 -9.87
N ASP A 143 5.95 -28.97 -8.75
CA ASP A 143 5.13 -29.75 -7.83
C ASP A 143 3.85 -30.27 -8.51
N LEU A 144 3.52 -31.54 -8.25
CA LEU A 144 2.24 -32.13 -8.62
C LEU A 144 1.19 -31.77 -7.55
N VAL A 145 0.19 -31.01 -7.98
CA VAL A 145 -0.92 -30.53 -7.15
C VAL A 145 -2.25 -31.04 -7.68
N GLN A 146 -3.28 -30.96 -6.84
CA GLN A 146 -4.66 -31.25 -7.21
C GLN A 146 -5.53 -30.05 -6.86
N ILE A 147 -6.42 -29.70 -7.79
CA ILE A 147 -7.36 -28.60 -7.62
C ILE A 147 -8.47 -29.05 -6.66
N ARG A 148 -8.80 -28.23 -5.67
CA ARG A 148 -9.87 -28.55 -4.72
C ARG A 148 -11.24 -28.52 -5.39
N VAL A 149 -12.20 -29.27 -4.85
CA VAL A 149 -13.59 -29.23 -5.33
C VAL A 149 -14.20 -27.83 -5.14
N ASN A 150 -13.98 -27.22 -3.98
CA ASN A 150 -14.50 -25.88 -3.63
C ASN A 150 -13.54 -24.75 -4.07
N ASN A 151 -12.93 -24.88 -5.24
CA ASN A 151 -11.97 -23.90 -5.74
C ASN A 151 -12.65 -22.61 -6.24
N ARG A 152 -11.89 -21.51 -6.25
CA ARG A 152 -12.27 -20.21 -6.82
C ARG A 152 -11.31 -19.76 -7.92
N LEU A 153 -11.04 -20.67 -8.86
CA LEU A 153 -10.21 -20.39 -10.05
C LEU A 153 -10.79 -19.28 -10.92
N ASP A 154 -12.11 -19.07 -10.87
CA ASP A 154 -12.78 -17.96 -11.54
C ASP A 154 -12.15 -16.62 -11.15
N ILE A 155 -11.95 -16.38 -9.85
CA ILE A 155 -11.40 -15.12 -9.32
C ILE A 155 -9.98 -14.85 -9.82
N ALA A 156 -9.17 -15.89 -10.03
CA ALA A 156 -7.79 -15.74 -10.45
C ALA A 156 -7.61 -15.58 -11.98
N ASN A 157 -8.61 -15.93 -12.78
CA ASN A 157 -8.50 -15.97 -14.25
C ASN A 157 -9.49 -15.06 -14.97
N TYR A 158 -10.58 -14.64 -14.32
CA TYR A 158 -11.66 -13.88 -14.93
C TYR A 158 -12.11 -12.75 -14.02
N ASN A 159 -12.60 -11.67 -14.64
CA ASN A 159 -13.19 -10.53 -13.93
C ASN A 159 -14.64 -10.81 -13.47
N ALA A 160 -15.22 -11.96 -13.84
CA ALA A 160 -16.57 -12.36 -13.48
C ALA A 160 -16.64 -13.84 -13.06
N PRO A 161 -17.50 -14.21 -12.07
CA PRO A 161 -17.61 -15.59 -11.63
C PRO A 161 -18.10 -16.53 -12.74
N SER A 162 -17.33 -17.58 -13.03
CA SER A 162 -17.72 -18.62 -14.00
C SER A 162 -17.86 -19.97 -13.30
N ARG A 163 -19.11 -20.36 -13.01
CA ARG A 163 -19.42 -21.65 -12.39
C ARG A 163 -18.96 -22.84 -13.24
N ALA A 164 -19.10 -22.72 -14.56
CA ALA A 164 -18.67 -23.75 -15.50
C ALA A 164 -17.14 -23.97 -15.45
N PHE A 165 -16.37 -22.89 -15.32
CA PHE A 165 -14.91 -22.96 -15.34
C PHE A 165 -14.34 -23.68 -14.13
N TYR A 166 -14.75 -23.30 -12.91
CA TYR A 166 -14.20 -23.89 -11.70
C TYR A 166 -14.66 -25.36 -11.53
N LYS A 167 -15.91 -25.68 -11.93
CA LYS A 167 -16.42 -27.07 -11.93
C LYS A 167 -15.69 -27.97 -12.93
N LYS A 168 -15.42 -27.48 -14.15
CA LYS A 168 -14.68 -28.23 -15.18
C LYS A 168 -13.27 -28.64 -14.74
N ASN A 169 -12.66 -27.87 -13.84
CA ASN A 169 -11.31 -28.09 -13.36
C ASN A 169 -11.26 -28.68 -11.94
N ALA A 170 -12.40 -28.88 -11.28
CA ALA A 170 -12.45 -29.46 -9.94
C ALA A 170 -11.82 -30.87 -9.90
N ASP A 171 -11.05 -31.13 -8.84
CA ASP A 171 -10.41 -32.42 -8.54
C ASP A 171 -9.41 -32.95 -9.58
N LYS A 172 -9.04 -32.14 -10.59
CA LYS A 172 -8.01 -32.50 -11.57
C LYS A 172 -6.61 -32.31 -11.02
N ALA A 173 -5.70 -33.17 -11.48
CA ALA A 173 -4.27 -33.03 -11.24
C ALA A 173 -3.68 -31.93 -12.12
N ALA A 174 -2.65 -31.27 -11.59
CA ALA A 174 -1.97 -30.16 -12.23
C ALA A 174 -0.51 -30.07 -11.82
N PHE A 175 0.30 -29.41 -12.64
CA PHE A 175 1.70 -29.10 -12.35
C PHE A 175 1.90 -27.60 -12.16
N VAL A 176 2.63 -27.20 -11.12
CA VAL A 176 2.98 -25.80 -10.89
C VAL A 176 4.04 -25.38 -11.91
N LEU A 177 3.72 -24.39 -12.75
CA LEU A 177 4.64 -23.84 -13.74
C LEU A 177 5.43 -22.65 -13.21
N LYS A 178 4.78 -21.75 -12.47
CA LYS A 178 5.39 -20.55 -11.91
C LYS A 178 4.78 -20.22 -10.55
N VAL A 179 5.64 -20.01 -9.57
CA VAL A 179 5.24 -19.55 -8.24
C VAL A 179 5.20 -18.02 -8.22
N ASN A 180 4.30 -17.44 -7.40
CA ASN A 180 4.03 -15.99 -7.35
C ASN A 180 3.86 -15.34 -8.73
N ALA A 181 3.02 -15.95 -9.57
CA ALA A 181 2.84 -15.53 -10.95
C ALA A 181 2.15 -14.16 -11.07
N LEU A 182 1.32 -13.79 -10.08
CA LEU A 182 0.64 -12.50 -10.01
C LEU A 182 0.74 -11.91 -8.59
N PRO A 183 0.64 -10.57 -8.45
CA PRO A 183 0.56 -9.90 -7.15
C PRO A 183 -0.62 -10.40 -6.29
N ILE A 184 -0.48 -10.28 -4.97
CA ILE A 184 -1.55 -10.67 -4.04
C ILE A 184 -2.63 -9.58 -4.03
N THR A 185 -3.79 -9.91 -4.56
CA THR A 185 -4.93 -8.98 -4.67
C THR A 185 -5.97 -9.17 -3.57
N ARG A 186 -5.80 -10.15 -2.67
CA ARG A 186 -6.78 -10.48 -1.62
C ARG A 186 -6.12 -10.64 -0.26
N ALA A 187 -6.67 -10.00 0.75
CA ALA A 187 -6.21 -10.09 2.14
C ALA A 187 -6.72 -11.35 2.86
N ALA A 188 -6.45 -12.53 2.29
CA ALA A 188 -6.88 -13.83 2.80
C ALA A 188 -5.73 -14.86 2.81
N LYS A 189 -5.80 -15.83 3.72
CA LYS A 189 -4.79 -16.89 3.82
C LYS A 189 -4.71 -17.71 2.53
N GLY A 190 -3.50 -17.92 2.01
CA GLY A 190 -3.27 -18.64 0.76
C GLY A 190 -3.80 -17.89 -0.48
N ALA A 191 -3.75 -16.56 -0.45
CA ALA A 191 -4.11 -15.70 -1.58
C ALA A 191 -2.97 -15.50 -2.60
N ARG A 192 -1.79 -16.10 -2.39
CA ARG A 192 -0.74 -16.09 -3.42
C ARG A 192 -1.23 -16.81 -4.66
N VAL A 193 -0.92 -16.23 -5.81
CA VAL A 193 -1.35 -16.74 -7.10
C VAL A 193 -0.20 -17.45 -7.79
N HIS A 194 -0.43 -18.66 -8.27
CA HIS A 194 0.52 -19.45 -9.03
C HIS A 194 -0.06 -19.75 -10.41
N GLN A 195 0.84 -19.94 -11.37
CA GLN A 195 0.49 -20.43 -12.69
C GLN A 195 0.70 -21.94 -12.73
N PHE A 196 -0.28 -22.68 -13.23
CA PHE A 196 -0.22 -24.14 -13.29
C PHE A 196 -0.86 -24.68 -14.56
N LEU A 197 -0.46 -25.90 -14.93
CA LEU A 197 -0.99 -26.62 -16.08
C LEU A 197 -1.84 -27.80 -15.61
N VAL A 198 -3.10 -27.83 -16.03
CA VAL A 198 -4.02 -28.94 -15.73
C VAL A 198 -3.71 -30.11 -16.66
N ALA A 199 -3.79 -31.34 -16.16
CA ALA A 199 -3.67 -32.53 -17.00
C ALA A 199 -4.80 -32.57 -18.06
N GLY A 200 -4.42 -32.59 -19.33
CA GLY A 200 -5.30 -32.63 -20.50
C GLY A 200 -5.29 -31.32 -21.31
N PRO A 201 -5.72 -30.17 -20.75
CA PRO A 201 -5.64 -28.88 -21.44
C PRO A 201 -4.19 -28.40 -21.66
N THR A 202 -3.94 -27.70 -22.77
CA THR A 202 -2.62 -27.13 -23.09
C THR A 202 -2.41 -25.72 -22.54
N LYS A 203 -3.47 -25.02 -22.12
CA LYS A 203 -3.38 -23.64 -21.61
C LYS A 203 -3.16 -23.61 -20.10
N PRO A 204 -2.11 -22.94 -19.60
CA PRO A 204 -1.93 -22.67 -18.19
C PRO A 204 -3.06 -21.80 -17.63
N ILE A 205 -3.37 -21.99 -16.35
CA ILE A 205 -4.35 -21.20 -15.62
C ILE A 205 -3.76 -20.76 -14.27
N MET A 206 -4.37 -19.73 -13.67
CA MET A 206 -3.96 -19.13 -12.40
C MET A 206 -4.78 -19.69 -11.23
N ALA A 207 -4.16 -19.93 -10.08
CA ALA A 207 -4.85 -20.38 -8.85
C ALA A 207 -4.28 -19.70 -7.64
N HIS A 208 -5.15 -19.46 -6.65
CA HIS A 208 -4.70 -19.18 -5.31
C HIS A 208 -4.13 -20.46 -4.66
N GLU A 209 -3.13 -20.33 -3.79
CA GLU A 209 -2.60 -21.45 -2.99
C GLU A 209 -3.68 -22.19 -2.20
N SER A 210 -4.71 -21.47 -1.75
CA SER A 210 -5.85 -22.02 -0.99
C SER A 210 -6.74 -22.93 -1.83
N ASP A 211 -6.77 -22.76 -3.15
CA ASP A 211 -7.53 -23.57 -4.10
C ASP A 211 -6.83 -24.91 -4.44
N LEU A 212 -5.59 -25.08 -4.00
CA LEU A 212 -4.75 -26.23 -4.31
C LEU A 212 -4.49 -27.11 -3.07
N LYS A 213 -4.27 -28.40 -3.30
CA LYS A 213 -3.76 -29.38 -2.32
C LYS A 213 -2.63 -30.18 -2.97
N LYS A 214 -1.70 -30.70 -2.17
CA LYS A 214 -0.70 -31.65 -2.68
C LYS A 214 -1.43 -32.87 -3.26
N ALA A 215 -1.07 -33.30 -4.46
CA ALA A 215 -1.67 -34.49 -5.05
C ALA A 215 -1.23 -35.72 -4.22
N ARG A 216 -2.17 -36.63 -3.96
CA ARG A 216 -1.84 -37.91 -3.35
C ARG A 216 -1.12 -38.74 -4.40
N ARG A 217 0.13 -39.15 -4.14
CA ARG A 217 0.73 -40.25 -4.90
C ARG A 217 -0.11 -41.49 -4.62
N LYS A 218 -0.71 -42.09 -5.66
CA LYS A 218 -1.18 -43.47 -5.52
C LYS A 218 0.05 -44.31 -5.21
N LYS A 219 0.04 -45.04 -4.08
CA LYS A 219 0.98 -46.14 -3.88
C LYS A 219 0.71 -47.11 -5.03
N ASN A 220 1.73 -47.38 -5.84
CA ASN A 220 1.68 -48.53 -6.72
C ASN A 220 1.56 -49.75 -5.79
N VAL A 221 0.43 -50.44 -5.88
CA VAL A 221 0.25 -51.80 -5.33
C VAL A 221 0.70 -52.76 -6.41
#